data_AF-A0A2H6FLH9-F1
#
_entry.id   AF-A0A2H6FLH9-F1
#
_cell.length_a   1.000
_cell.length_b   1.000
_cell.length_c   1.000
_cell.angle_alpha   90.00
_cell.angle_beta   90.00
_cell.angle_gamma   90.00
#
_symmetry.space_group_name_H-M   'P 1'
#
loop_
_entity.id
_entity.type
_entity.pdbx_description
1 polymer ?
#
loop_
_entity_poly.entity_id
_entity_poly.type
_entity_poly.pdbx_seq_one_letter_code
_entity_poly.pdbx_strand_id
1 'polypeptide(L)'
;MIYSIKLALKSLWYEKWINLLTVITIGAGLFMLGLVSLFLLNIETASRKLPERFSITVFLKTDISKDDTGRIRRYLGENSMVQGISYISKKKALEELKSTLSNSAYILEGLNENPLFPSLVIKLKRTAFDRRGVESLIKKIRSLRGVDDLVYGEELLGSINKIRSLVKFLSAALIALFFAAIIFVCYSTVKILFYRRKEEIEIFKLLGATAGFIRGPFLIEGLVIGLLGGAFGGACLFGLYFLVERFIGSEFPLLLSLNLPPVLILALPVSGVILGVFGSSIAVGKLRF
;
A
#
# COMPACT_ATOMS: atom_id res chain seq x y z
N MET A 1 -22.51 14.95 32.31
CA MET A 1 -21.70 13.98 31.53
C MET A 1 -22.13 12.53 31.78
N ILE A 2 -22.19 12.05 33.03
CA ILE A 2 -22.60 10.67 33.37
C ILE A 2 -24.01 10.32 32.89
N TYR A 3 -24.96 11.27 32.97
CA TYR A 3 -26.33 11.06 32.49
C TYR A 3 -26.41 10.86 30.97
N SER A 4 -25.65 11.66 30.20
CA SER A 4 -25.59 11.55 28.73
C SER A 4 -25.03 10.20 28.27
N ILE A 5 -24.05 9.65 29.01
CA ILE A 5 -23.49 8.30 28.75
C ILE A 5 -24.56 7.23 29.01
N LYS A 6 -25.28 7.30 30.13
CA LYS A 6 -26.38 6.35 30.42
C LYS A 6 -27.49 6.42 29.37
N LEU A 7 -27.84 7.63 28.91
CA LEU A 7 -28.87 7.84 27.90
C LEU A 7 -28.46 7.28 26.52
N ALA A 8 -27.19 7.44 26.15
CA ALA A 8 -26.60 6.85 24.95
C ALA A 8 -26.57 5.32 25.02
N LEU A 9 -26.11 4.73 26.13
CA LEU A 9 -26.11 3.27 26.31
C LEU A 9 -27.53 2.68 26.28
N LYS A 10 -28.49 3.35 26.91
CA LYS A 10 -29.91 2.95 26.86
C LYS A 10 -30.47 3.03 25.45
N SER A 11 -30.06 4.05 24.67
CA SER A 11 -30.38 4.20 23.25
C SER A 11 -29.88 3.03 22.42
N LEU A 12 -28.60 2.69 22.62
CA LEU A 12 -27.94 1.61 21.89
C LEU A 12 -28.66 0.28 22.11
N TRP A 13 -29.11 0.04 23.34
CA TRP A 13 -29.85 -1.17 23.71
C TRP A 13 -31.29 -1.19 23.18
N TYR A 14 -32.00 -0.06 23.24
CA TYR A 14 -33.39 0.01 22.80
C TYR A 14 -33.51 -0.09 21.28
N GLU A 15 -32.63 0.61 20.55
CA GLU A 15 -32.58 0.63 19.09
C GLU A 15 -31.57 -0.38 18.52
N LYS A 16 -31.43 -1.54 19.18
CA LYS A 16 -30.39 -2.55 18.92
C LYS A 16 -30.29 -2.98 17.45
N TRP A 17 -31.42 -3.10 16.75
CA TRP A 17 -31.44 -3.56 15.37
C TRP A 17 -30.87 -2.55 14.38
N ILE A 18 -31.22 -1.26 14.54
CA ILE A 18 -30.69 -0.18 13.71
C ILE A 18 -29.19 -0.05 13.97
N ASN A 19 -28.78 -0.05 15.24
CA ASN A 19 -27.37 0.08 15.61
C ASN A 19 -26.55 -1.11 15.13
N LEU A 20 -27.06 -2.35 15.23
CA LEU A 20 -26.40 -3.53 14.71
C LEU A 20 -26.19 -3.46 13.19
N LEU A 21 -27.23 -3.05 12.45
CA LEU A 21 -27.13 -2.90 10.99
C LEU A 21 -26.09 -1.84 10.60
N THR A 22 -26.05 -0.73 11.33
CA THR A 22 -25.05 0.32 11.14
C THR A 22 -23.64 -0.16 11.46
N VAL A 23 -23.45 -0.89 12.57
CA VAL A 23 -22.16 -1.49 12.95
C VAL A 23 -21.66 -2.44 11.85
N ILE A 24 -22.52 -3.31 11.32
CA ILE A 24 -22.18 -4.24 10.24
C ILE A 24 -21.80 -3.47 8.97
N THR A 25 -22.56 -2.43 8.61
CA THR A 25 -22.32 -1.65 7.40
C THR A 25 -21.01 -0.85 7.48
N ILE A 26 -20.76 -0.18 8.61
CA ILE A 26 -19.49 0.52 8.86
C ILE A 26 -18.34 -0.48 8.90
N GLY A 27 -18.54 -1.62 9.56
CA GLY A 27 -17.53 -2.67 9.64
C GLY A 27 -17.19 -3.29 8.29
N ALA A 28 -18.18 -3.51 7.42
CA ALA A 28 -17.95 -3.95 6.04
C ALA A 28 -17.15 -2.91 5.23
N GLY A 29 -17.46 -1.62 5.39
CA GLY A 29 -16.70 -0.53 4.76
C GLY A 29 -15.26 -0.44 5.27
N LEU A 30 -15.05 -0.54 6.58
CA LEU A 30 -13.72 -0.54 7.20
C LEU A 30 -12.91 -1.81 6.87
N PHE A 31 -13.58 -2.96 6.76
CA PHE A 31 -12.97 -4.20 6.27
C PHE A 31 -12.46 -4.03 4.84
N MET A 32 -13.27 -3.46 3.93
CA MET A 32 -12.85 -3.17 2.56
C MET A 32 -11.70 -2.16 2.50
N LEU A 33 -11.74 -1.11 3.31
CA LEU A 33 -10.62 -0.17 3.47
C LEU A 33 -9.34 -0.86 3.95
N GLY A 34 -9.48 -1.77 4.91
CA GLY A 34 -8.39 -2.59 5.41
C GLY A 34 -7.79 -3.49 4.34
N LEU A 35 -8.63 -4.12 3.51
CA LEU A 35 -8.23 -4.91 2.35
C LEU A 35 -7.44 -4.10 1.33
N VAL A 36 -7.97 -2.94 0.91
CA VAL A 36 -7.27 -2.06 -0.05
C VAL A 36 -5.93 -1.58 0.53
N SER A 37 -5.90 -1.23 1.82
CA SER A 37 -4.67 -0.78 2.49
C SER A 37 -3.64 -1.91 2.61
N LEU A 38 -4.07 -3.11 2.99
CA LEU A 38 -3.22 -4.30 3.07
C LEU A 38 -2.62 -4.63 1.69
N PHE A 39 -3.44 -4.60 0.65
CA PHE A 39 -3.01 -4.83 -0.73
C PHE A 39 -1.95 -3.81 -1.17
N LEU A 40 -2.18 -2.52 -0.92
CA LEU A 40 -1.21 -1.46 -1.23
C LEU A 40 0.13 -1.63 -0.50
N LEU A 41 0.10 -1.92 0.80
CA LEU A 41 1.30 -2.10 1.61
C LEU A 41 2.12 -3.32 1.15
N ASN A 42 1.43 -4.39 0.75
CA ASN A 42 2.06 -5.58 0.22
C ASN A 42 2.63 -5.37 -1.19
N ILE A 43 1.91 -4.65 -2.08
CA ILE A 43 2.46 -4.22 -3.37
C ILE A 43 3.70 -3.38 -3.16
N GLU A 44 3.70 -2.46 -2.21
CA GLU A 44 4.87 -1.62 -1.94
C GLU A 44 6.05 -2.46 -1.44
N THR A 45 5.79 -3.42 -0.55
CA THR A 45 6.82 -4.33 -0.02
C THR A 45 7.38 -5.24 -1.11
N ALA A 46 6.54 -5.83 -1.95
CA ALA A 46 6.96 -6.60 -3.12
C ALA A 46 7.76 -5.74 -4.11
N SER A 47 7.29 -4.51 -4.36
CA SER A 47 7.98 -3.52 -5.18
C SER A 47 9.33 -3.08 -4.61
N ARG A 48 9.58 -3.21 -3.30
CA ARG A 48 10.89 -2.92 -2.69
C ARG A 48 11.92 -4.03 -2.92
N LYS A 49 11.46 -5.27 -3.18
CA LYS A 49 12.32 -6.42 -3.51
C LYS A 49 12.69 -6.48 -5.00
N LEU A 50 11.85 -5.93 -5.88
CA LEU A 50 12.10 -5.84 -7.33
C LEU A 50 13.34 -4.99 -7.74
N PRO A 51 13.69 -3.85 -7.10
CA PRO A 51 14.80 -3.01 -7.53
C PRO A 51 16.18 -3.64 -7.51
N GLU A 52 16.36 -4.77 -6.83
CA GLU A 52 17.63 -5.51 -6.89
C GLU A 52 17.92 -6.11 -8.27
N ARG A 53 16.93 -6.15 -9.18
CA ARG A 53 17.07 -6.56 -10.59
C ARG A 53 17.12 -5.39 -11.58
N PHE A 54 16.99 -4.14 -11.15
CA PHE A 54 17.06 -2.98 -12.06
C PHE A 54 18.48 -2.42 -12.10
N SER A 55 19.28 -3.05 -12.94
CA SER A 55 20.64 -2.64 -13.25
C SER A 55 20.76 -2.24 -14.72
N ILE A 56 21.58 -1.22 -15.00
CA ILE A 56 22.09 -1.01 -16.36
C ILE A 56 23.19 -2.04 -16.57
N THR A 57 23.02 -2.90 -17.57
CA THR A 57 24.08 -3.85 -17.96
C THR A 57 24.83 -3.24 -19.12
N VAL A 58 26.11 -2.92 -18.88
CA VAL A 58 27.02 -2.39 -19.88
C VAL A 58 27.92 -3.53 -20.34
N PHE A 59 27.80 -3.94 -21.59
CA PHE A 59 28.68 -4.92 -22.21
C PHE A 59 29.96 -4.22 -22.67
N LEU A 60 31.10 -4.77 -22.27
CA LEU A 60 32.41 -4.27 -22.64
C LEU A 60 32.95 -5.06 -23.82
N LYS A 61 33.83 -4.44 -24.60
CA LYS A 61 34.52 -5.12 -25.69
C LYS A 61 35.36 -6.30 -25.18
N THR A 62 35.47 -7.34 -26.01
CA THR A 62 36.14 -8.60 -25.66
C THR A 62 37.64 -8.47 -25.41
N ASP A 63 38.28 -7.42 -25.92
CA ASP A 63 39.70 -7.10 -25.86
C ASP A 63 40.05 -6.00 -24.83
N ILE A 64 39.10 -5.58 -24.00
CA ILE A 64 39.32 -4.48 -23.06
C ILE A 64 40.38 -4.82 -22.00
N SER A 65 41.30 -3.88 -21.75
CA SER A 65 42.30 -4.00 -20.69
C SER A 65 41.65 -3.94 -19.29
N LYS A 66 42.28 -4.59 -18.31
CA LYS A 66 41.89 -4.48 -16.90
C LYS A 66 42.00 -3.04 -16.39
N ASP A 67 42.97 -2.27 -16.90
CA ASP A 67 43.14 -0.86 -16.53
C ASP A 67 41.98 0.01 -17.04
N ASP A 68 41.59 -0.17 -18.31
CA ASP A 68 40.47 0.54 -18.91
C ASP A 68 39.13 0.19 -18.26
N THR A 69 38.94 -1.08 -17.89
CA THR A 69 37.77 -1.53 -17.12
C THR A 69 37.72 -0.84 -15.75
N GLY A 70 38.88 -0.69 -15.09
CA GLY A 70 39.02 0.02 -13.82
C GLY A 70 38.68 1.51 -13.93
N ARG A 71 39.12 2.16 -15.01
CA ARG A 71 38.80 3.58 -15.30
C ARG A 71 37.31 3.79 -15.50
N ILE A 72 36.66 2.95 -16.33
CA ILE A 72 35.21 3.00 -16.56
C ILE A 72 34.46 2.79 -15.23
N ARG A 73 34.88 1.80 -14.43
CA ARG A 73 34.26 1.53 -13.12
C ARG A 73 34.36 2.72 -12.16
N ARG A 74 35.52 3.38 -12.09
CA ARG A 74 35.70 4.55 -11.21
C ARG A 74 34.85 5.73 -11.68
N TYR A 75 34.89 6.05 -12.97
CA TYR A 75 34.09 7.12 -13.56
C TYR A 75 32.59 6.95 -13.30
N LEU A 76 32.08 5.72 -13.44
CA LEU A 76 30.67 5.42 -13.17
C LEU A 76 30.35 5.43 -11.67
N GLY A 77 31.29 5.03 -10.81
CA GLY A 77 31.12 5.02 -9.36
C GLY A 77 31.05 6.42 -8.74
N GLU A 78 31.66 7.41 -9.38
CA GLU A 78 31.61 8.83 -8.98
C GLU A 78 30.26 9.49 -9.31
N ASN A 79 29.42 8.85 -10.11
CA ASN A 79 28.11 9.39 -10.45
C ASN A 79 27.13 9.30 -9.28
N SER A 80 26.49 10.42 -8.95
CA SER A 80 25.54 10.52 -7.82
C SER A 80 24.35 9.57 -7.93
N MET A 81 24.00 9.12 -9.14
CA MET A 81 22.90 8.18 -9.42
C MET A 81 23.27 6.71 -9.22
N VAL A 82 24.56 6.37 -9.11
CA VAL A 82 25.03 4.99 -9.01
C VAL A 82 25.11 4.56 -7.54
N GLN A 83 24.45 3.45 -7.21
CA GLN A 83 24.48 2.83 -5.88
C GLN A 83 25.62 1.83 -5.75
N GLY A 84 25.94 1.11 -6.83
CA GLY A 84 27.01 0.12 -6.84
C GLY A 84 27.26 -0.44 -8.24
N ILE A 85 28.46 -0.98 -8.44
CA ILE A 85 28.89 -1.56 -9.73
C ILE A 85 29.47 -2.94 -9.46
N SER A 86 28.92 -3.95 -10.15
CA SER A 86 29.42 -5.33 -10.12
C SER A 86 30.00 -5.70 -11.48
N TYR A 87 31.23 -6.20 -11.50
CA TYR A 87 31.86 -6.74 -12.70
C TYR A 87 31.50 -8.23 -12.84
N ILE A 88 30.98 -8.62 -14.00
CA ILE A 88 30.70 -10.00 -14.35
C ILE A 88 31.68 -10.40 -15.45
N SER A 89 32.53 -11.38 -15.14
CA SER A 89 33.46 -11.95 -16.10
C SER A 89 32.73 -12.84 -17.10
N LYS A 90 33.32 -13.05 -18.28
CA LYS A 90 32.79 -13.98 -19.30
C LYS A 90 32.46 -15.36 -18.72
N LYS A 91 33.34 -15.88 -17.84
CA LYS A 91 33.15 -17.20 -17.19
C LYS A 91 31.94 -17.21 -16.26
N LYS A 92 31.78 -16.17 -15.43
CA LYS A 92 30.64 -16.06 -14.51
C LYS A 92 29.31 -15.85 -15.25
N ALA A 93 29.32 -15.07 -16.32
CA ALA A 93 28.14 -14.90 -17.19
C ALA A 93 27.68 -16.24 -17.79
N LEU A 94 28.62 -17.10 -18.18
CA LEU A 94 28.31 -18.44 -18.71
C LEU A 94 27.71 -19.35 -17.61
N GLU A 95 28.25 -19.30 -16.39
CA GLU A 95 27.71 -20.06 -15.25
C GLU A 95 26.29 -19.62 -14.89
N GLU A 96 26.02 -18.31 -14.84
CA GLU A 96 24.67 -17.76 -14.58
C GLU A 96 23.69 -18.16 -15.70
N LEU A 97 24.12 -18.11 -16.96
CA LEU A 97 23.29 -18.52 -18.10
C LEU A 97 22.96 -20.02 -18.04
N LYS A 98 23.95 -20.88 -17.73
CA LYS A 98 23.74 -22.32 -17.53
C LYS A 98 22.76 -22.60 -16.38
N SER A 99 22.86 -21.85 -15.28
CA SER A 99 21.92 -22.00 -14.15
C SER A 99 20.49 -21.62 -14.52
N THR A 100 20.31 -20.62 -15.37
CA THR A 100 18.97 -20.15 -15.80
C THR A 100 18.33 -21.13 -16.80
N LEU A 101 19.15 -21.72 -17.67
CA LEU A 101 18.73 -22.66 -18.70
C LEU A 101 18.81 -24.12 -18.21
N SER A 102 18.57 -24.42 -16.92
CA SER A 102 18.88 -25.74 -16.33
C SER A 102 18.44 -26.96 -17.17
N ASN A 103 17.33 -26.86 -17.90
CA ASN A 103 16.79 -27.92 -18.77
C ASN A 103 17.25 -27.88 -20.26
N SER A 104 17.98 -26.84 -20.67
CA SER A 104 18.45 -26.61 -22.05
C SER A 104 19.94 -26.27 -22.12
N ALA A 105 20.69 -26.52 -21.05
CA ALA A 105 22.10 -26.18 -20.94
C ALA A 105 23.00 -26.88 -21.98
N TYR A 106 22.56 -28.04 -22.51
CA TYR A 106 23.27 -28.80 -23.55
C TYR A 106 23.49 -28.00 -24.85
N ILE A 107 22.66 -26.99 -25.12
CA ILE A 107 22.80 -26.10 -26.29
C ILE A 107 24.12 -25.30 -26.20
N LEU A 108 24.61 -25.04 -24.98
CA LEU A 108 25.83 -24.28 -24.74
C LEU A 108 27.11 -25.13 -24.79
N GLU A 109 27.00 -26.46 -24.81
CA GLU A 109 28.15 -27.37 -24.82
C GLU A 109 28.77 -27.53 -26.23
N GLY A 110 28.01 -27.23 -27.29
CA GLY A 110 28.49 -27.23 -28.67
C GLY A 110 29.30 -25.99 -29.08
N LEU A 111 29.51 -25.04 -28.16
CA LEU A 111 30.29 -23.83 -28.41
C LEU A 111 31.76 -24.07 -28.05
N ASN A 112 32.64 -24.06 -29.05
CA ASN A 112 34.10 -24.24 -28.85
C ASN A 112 34.75 -23.11 -28.04
N GLU A 113 34.18 -21.90 -28.07
CA GLU A 113 34.63 -20.75 -27.29
C GLU A 113 33.44 -20.03 -26.65
N ASN A 114 33.68 -19.35 -25.52
CA ASN A 114 32.64 -18.61 -24.81
C ASN A 114 32.25 -17.33 -25.57
N PRO A 115 31.04 -17.25 -26.17
CA PRO A 115 30.64 -16.11 -26.98
C PRO A 115 30.22 -14.89 -26.15
N LEU A 116 30.20 -15.01 -24.82
CA LEU A 116 29.70 -13.95 -23.94
C LEU A 116 30.72 -12.83 -23.74
N PHE A 117 30.20 -11.62 -23.60
CA PHE A 117 30.97 -10.41 -23.30
C PHE A 117 31.11 -10.22 -21.78
N PRO A 118 32.24 -9.66 -21.30
CA PRO A 118 32.32 -9.19 -19.92
C PRO A 118 31.37 -7.99 -19.74
N SER A 119 30.74 -7.88 -18.58
CA SER A 119 29.75 -6.82 -18.34
C SER A 119 29.92 -6.13 -17.00
N LEU A 120 29.53 -4.85 -16.96
CA LEU A 120 29.39 -4.06 -15.74
C LEU A 120 27.90 -3.90 -15.45
N VAL A 121 27.47 -4.43 -14.32
CA VAL A 121 26.11 -4.33 -13.82
C VAL A 121 26.06 -3.15 -12.85
N ILE A 122 25.47 -2.05 -13.30
CA ILE A 122 25.37 -0.79 -12.56
C ILE A 122 24.01 -0.74 -11.87
N LYS A 123 24.01 -0.79 -10.54
CA LYS A 123 22.80 -0.60 -9.73
C LYS A 123 22.57 0.89 -9.50
N LEU A 124 21.39 1.39 -9.86
CA LEU A 124 21.02 2.79 -9.68
C LEU A 124 20.39 3.02 -8.29
N LYS A 125 20.60 4.21 -7.72
CA LYS A 125 19.96 4.61 -6.46
C LYS A 125 18.45 4.78 -6.65
N ARG A 126 17.69 4.51 -5.58
CA ARG A 126 16.23 4.69 -5.53
C ARG A 126 15.74 6.13 -5.73
N THR A 127 16.62 7.11 -5.69
CA THR A 127 16.27 8.52 -5.96
C THR A 127 16.54 8.91 -7.42
N ALA A 128 17.23 8.06 -8.18
CA ALA A 128 17.61 8.30 -9.57
C ALA A 128 16.55 7.79 -10.57
N PHE A 129 15.26 7.98 -10.27
CA PHE A 129 14.16 7.58 -11.16
C PHE A 129 13.69 8.70 -12.10
N ASP A 130 14.42 9.82 -12.17
CA ASP A 130 14.15 10.80 -13.22
C ASP A 130 14.61 10.24 -14.57
N ARG A 131 13.64 9.93 -15.43
CA ARG A 131 13.85 9.35 -16.77
C ARG A 131 14.86 10.18 -17.59
N ARG A 132 14.80 11.51 -17.49
CA ARG A 132 15.75 12.41 -18.18
C ARG A 132 17.17 12.26 -17.67
N GLY A 133 17.34 12.08 -16.36
CA GLY A 133 18.64 11.84 -15.73
C GLY A 133 19.27 10.52 -16.19
N VAL A 134 18.46 9.46 -16.28
CA VAL A 134 18.94 8.14 -16.71
C VAL A 134 19.22 8.10 -18.21
N GLU A 135 18.37 8.70 -19.06
CA GLU A 135 18.64 8.83 -20.50
C GLU A 135 19.95 9.58 -20.76
N SER A 136 20.24 10.65 -19.99
CA SER A 136 21.51 11.38 -20.06
C SER A 136 22.70 10.51 -19.64
N LEU A 137 22.55 9.73 -18.57
CA LEU A 137 23.57 8.80 -18.11
C LEU A 137 23.85 7.71 -19.17
N ILE A 138 22.82 7.14 -19.78
CA ILE A 138 22.94 6.13 -20.84
C ILE A 138 23.69 6.68 -22.05
N LYS A 139 23.37 7.89 -22.49
CA LYS A 139 24.10 8.54 -23.59
C LYS A 139 25.58 8.73 -23.27
N LYS A 140 25.90 9.17 -22.05
CA LYS A 140 27.29 9.30 -21.58
C LYS A 140 28.01 7.95 -21.55
N ILE A 141 27.36 6.89 -21.05
CA ILE A 141 27.96 5.55 -21.01
C ILE A 141 28.22 5.01 -22.42
N ARG A 142 27.28 5.16 -23.35
CA ARG A 142 27.45 4.74 -24.76
C ARG A 142 28.62 5.46 -25.46
N SER A 143 28.97 6.67 -25.01
CA SER A 143 30.11 7.42 -25.57
C SER A 143 31.48 7.02 -25.00
N LEU A 144 31.54 6.17 -23.97
CA LEU A 144 32.80 5.73 -23.37
C LEU A 144 33.51 4.73 -24.29
N ARG A 145 34.82 4.94 -24.48
CA ARG A 145 35.67 4.03 -25.23
C ARG A 145 35.82 2.71 -24.46
N GLY A 146 35.52 1.58 -25.12
CA GLY A 146 35.56 0.24 -24.51
C GLY A 146 34.18 -0.34 -24.17
N VAL A 147 33.11 0.44 -24.30
CA VAL A 147 31.73 -0.06 -24.27
C VAL A 147 31.36 -0.58 -25.65
N ASP A 148 30.74 -1.76 -25.70
CA ASP A 148 30.25 -2.39 -26.92
C ASP A 148 28.74 -2.16 -27.08
N ASP A 149 27.97 -2.58 -26.07
CA ASP A 149 26.52 -2.36 -26.02
C ASP A 149 26.03 -2.08 -24.60
N LEU A 150 24.82 -1.53 -24.51
CA LEU A 150 24.17 -1.20 -23.25
C LEU A 150 22.72 -1.62 -23.30
N VAL A 151 22.35 -2.51 -22.38
CA VAL A 151 20.97 -2.93 -22.18
C VAL A 151 20.43 -2.26 -20.93
N TYR A 152 19.36 -1.48 -21.12
CA TYR A 152 18.60 -0.83 -20.07
C TYR A 152 17.15 -1.26 -20.15
N GLY A 153 16.59 -1.72 -19.04
CA GLY A 153 15.20 -2.17 -18.94
C GLY A 153 14.16 -1.03 -18.96
N GLU A 154 14.29 -0.06 -19.86
CA GLU A 154 13.50 1.18 -19.89
C GLU A 154 12.00 0.94 -20.11
N GLU A 155 11.65 0.05 -21.05
CA GLU A 155 10.27 -0.25 -21.40
C GLU A 155 9.52 -0.91 -20.23
N LEU A 156 10.22 -1.70 -19.43
CA LEU A 156 9.70 -2.30 -18.21
C LEU A 156 9.49 -1.24 -17.11
N LEU A 157 10.43 -0.30 -16.96
CA LEU A 157 10.35 0.77 -15.94
C LEU A 157 9.18 1.72 -16.17
N GLY A 158 8.99 2.16 -17.42
CA GLY A 158 7.88 3.05 -17.78
C GLY A 158 6.52 2.40 -17.53
N SER A 159 6.39 1.12 -17.89
CA SER A 159 5.15 0.37 -17.74
C SER A 159 4.82 0.07 -16.27
N ILE A 160 5.81 -0.36 -15.47
CA ILE A 160 5.62 -0.64 -14.04
C ILE A 160 5.27 0.63 -13.26
N ASN A 161 5.92 1.76 -13.56
CA ASN A 161 5.62 3.03 -12.89
C ASN A 161 4.22 3.54 -13.23
N LYS A 162 3.78 3.40 -14.51
CA LYS A 162 2.42 3.73 -14.91
C LYS A 162 1.38 2.88 -14.18
N ILE A 163 1.58 1.56 -14.12
CA ILE A 163 0.70 0.64 -13.39
C ILE A 163 0.67 0.99 -11.91
N ARG A 164 1.83 1.26 -11.29
CA ARG A 164 1.91 1.66 -9.87
C ARG A 164 1.16 2.96 -9.61
N SER A 165 1.32 3.95 -10.48
CA SER A 165 0.62 5.23 -10.35
C SER A 165 -0.90 5.04 -10.49
N LEU A 166 -1.32 4.21 -11.45
CA LEU A 166 -2.73 3.87 -11.65
C LEU A 166 -3.32 3.16 -10.42
N VAL A 167 -2.63 2.16 -9.88
CA VAL A 167 -3.05 1.44 -8.66
C VAL A 167 -3.14 2.41 -7.47
N LYS A 168 -2.13 3.28 -7.26
CA LYS A 168 -2.18 4.28 -6.19
C LYS A 168 -3.37 5.23 -6.32
N PHE A 169 -3.62 5.74 -7.53
CA PHE A 169 -4.73 6.63 -7.80
C PHE A 169 -6.08 5.93 -7.56
N LEU A 170 -6.24 4.71 -8.08
CA LEU A 170 -7.47 3.93 -7.92
C LEU A 170 -7.73 3.58 -6.45
N SER A 171 -6.69 3.16 -5.72
CA SER A 171 -6.81 2.88 -4.29
C SER A 171 -7.12 4.14 -3.48
N ALA A 172 -6.52 5.30 -3.81
CA ALA A 172 -6.86 6.56 -3.15
C ALA A 172 -8.32 6.96 -3.40
N ALA A 173 -8.83 6.77 -4.63
CA ALA A 173 -10.23 7.01 -4.95
C ALA A 173 -11.18 6.07 -4.19
N LEU A 174 -10.85 4.78 -4.11
CA LEU A 174 -11.62 3.81 -3.32
C LEU A 174 -11.62 4.15 -1.83
N ILE A 175 -10.46 4.56 -1.28
CA ILE A 175 -10.35 4.98 0.11
C ILE A 175 -11.27 6.18 0.35
N ALA A 176 -11.17 7.24 -0.45
CA ALA A 176 -12.04 8.41 -0.33
C ALA A 176 -13.53 8.05 -0.41
N LEU A 177 -13.90 7.14 -1.32
CA LEU A 177 -15.27 6.66 -1.48
C LEU A 177 -15.80 5.96 -0.21
N PHE A 178 -15.03 5.03 0.36
CA PHE A 178 -15.44 4.32 1.58
C PHE A 178 -15.51 5.26 2.79
N PHE A 179 -14.58 6.20 2.92
CA PHE A 179 -14.63 7.23 3.94
C PHE A 179 -15.93 8.06 3.84
N ALA A 180 -16.28 8.51 2.63
CA ALA A 180 -17.51 9.25 2.39
C ALA A 180 -18.77 8.40 2.70
N ALA A 181 -18.77 7.12 2.28
CA ALA A 181 -19.87 6.20 2.55
C ALA A 181 -20.08 5.96 4.05
N ILE A 182 -19.00 5.76 4.82
CA ILE A 182 -19.07 5.56 6.28
C ILE A 182 -19.61 6.83 6.97
N ILE A 183 -19.10 8.01 6.59
CA ILE A 183 -19.60 9.29 7.13
C ILE A 183 -21.10 9.44 6.82
N PHE A 184 -21.51 9.11 5.59
CA PHE A 184 -22.91 9.19 5.18
C PHE A 184 -23.83 8.24 5.97
N VAL A 185 -23.39 6.99 6.16
CA VAL A 185 -24.12 5.99 6.96
C VAL A 185 -24.21 6.42 8.42
N CYS A 186 -23.14 6.97 8.99
CA CYS A 186 -23.17 7.49 10.35
C CYS A 186 -24.12 8.70 10.46
N TYR A 187 -24.03 9.64 9.52
CA TYR A 187 -24.91 10.80 9.45
C TYR A 187 -26.40 10.40 9.38
N SER A 188 -26.74 9.47 8.48
CA SER A 188 -28.11 9.01 8.29
C SER A 188 -28.64 8.28 9.53
N THR A 189 -27.82 7.43 10.14
CA THR A 189 -28.18 6.71 11.38
C THR A 189 -28.48 7.67 12.52
N VAL A 190 -27.57 8.62 12.79
CA VAL A 190 -27.75 9.60 13.87
C VAL A 190 -28.98 10.48 13.63
N LYS A 191 -29.25 10.84 12.37
CA LYS A 191 -30.45 11.59 12.00
C LYS A 191 -31.73 10.79 12.25
N ILE A 192 -31.74 9.49 11.96
CA ILE A 192 -32.87 8.59 12.28
C ILE A 192 -33.08 8.52 13.79
N LEU A 193 -32.01 8.31 14.58
CA LEU A 193 -32.07 8.25 16.04
C LEU A 193 -32.57 9.56 16.64
N PHE A 194 -32.17 10.71 16.07
CA PHE A 194 -32.67 12.01 16.48
C PHE A 194 -34.18 12.15 16.26
N TYR A 195 -34.69 11.80 15.08
CA TYR A 195 -36.13 11.90 14.80
C TYR A 195 -36.97 10.97 15.67
N ARG A 196 -36.46 9.77 15.98
CA ARG A 196 -37.12 8.84 16.91
C ARG A 196 -37.23 9.39 18.34
N ARG A 197 -36.37 10.34 18.71
CA ARG A 197 -36.32 10.97 20.04
C ARG A 197 -36.79 12.42 20.04
N LYS A 198 -37.46 12.86 18.96
CA LYS A 198 -37.79 14.27 18.77
C LYS A 198 -38.64 14.82 19.92
N GLU A 199 -39.64 14.08 20.38
CA GLU A 199 -40.54 14.48 21.48
C GLU A 199 -39.79 14.66 22.80
N GLU A 200 -38.92 13.71 23.16
CA GLU A 200 -38.10 13.80 24.38
C GLU A 200 -37.14 14.99 24.32
N ILE A 201 -36.55 15.24 23.15
CA ILE A 201 -35.66 16.39 22.93
C ILE A 201 -36.43 17.71 23.03
N GLU A 202 -37.66 17.77 22.54
CA GLU A 202 -38.52 18.96 22.63
C GLU A 202 -38.88 19.27 24.08
N ILE A 203 -39.18 18.26 24.90
CA ILE A 203 -39.39 18.42 26.34
C ILE A 203 -38.12 18.98 27.01
N PHE A 204 -36.94 18.43 26.72
CA PHE A 204 -35.69 18.94 27.28
C PHE A 204 -35.39 20.38 26.84
N LYS A 205 -35.75 20.76 25.61
CA LYS A 205 -35.64 22.15 25.14
C LYS A 205 -36.52 23.09 25.97
N LEU A 206 -37.76 22.71 26.27
CA LEU A 206 -38.68 23.51 27.08
C LEU A 206 -38.19 23.69 28.53
N LEU A 207 -37.41 22.74 29.04
CA LEU A 207 -36.76 22.81 30.36
C LEU A 207 -35.43 23.60 30.35
N GLY A 208 -35.05 24.22 29.22
CA GLY A 208 -33.83 25.03 29.12
C GLY A 208 -32.54 24.22 28.97
N ALA A 209 -32.60 22.99 28.45
CA ALA A 209 -31.40 22.18 28.24
C ALA A 209 -30.42 22.86 27.26
N THR A 210 -29.13 22.84 27.61
CA THR A 210 -28.07 23.39 26.75
C THR A 210 -27.90 22.55 25.48
N ALA A 211 -27.45 23.18 24.39
CA ALA A 211 -27.18 22.47 23.13
C ALA A 211 -26.22 21.28 23.37
N GLY A 212 -25.15 21.45 24.16
CA GLY A 212 -24.22 20.36 24.49
C GLY A 212 -24.86 19.15 25.17
N PHE A 213 -25.88 19.38 26.02
CA PHE A 213 -26.64 18.29 26.65
C PHE A 213 -27.42 17.46 25.63
N ILE A 214 -28.01 18.13 24.62
CA ILE A 214 -28.76 17.47 23.55
C ILE A 214 -27.82 16.76 22.56
N ARG A 215 -26.66 17.36 22.25
CA ARG A 215 -25.69 16.81 21.29
C ARG A 215 -24.88 15.64 21.84
N GLY A 216 -24.57 15.65 23.13
CA GLY A 216 -23.67 14.70 23.79
C GLY A 216 -24.02 13.21 23.57
N PRO A 217 -25.27 12.77 23.80
CA PRO A 217 -25.66 11.37 23.60
C PRO A 217 -25.39 10.86 22.19
N PHE A 218 -25.70 11.64 21.15
CA PHE A 218 -25.49 11.26 19.76
C PHE A 218 -24.02 11.16 19.37
N LEU A 219 -23.15 12.00 19.94
CA LEU A 219 -21.70 11.91 19.74
C LEU A 219 -21.14 10.62 20.36
N ILE A 220 -21.63 10.24 21.54
CA ILE A 220 -21.25 8.99 22.21
C ILE A 220 -21.76 7.78 21.41
N GLU A 221 -22.99 7.81 20.91
CA GLU A 221 -23.52 6.76 20.02
C GLU A 221 -22.65 6.60 18.77
N GLY A 222 -22.31 7.70 18.10
CA GLY A 222 -21.40 7.69 16.95
C GLY A 222 -20.03 7.10 17.28
N LEU A 223 -19.46 7.45 18.43
CA LEU A 223 -18.19 6.90 18.91
C LEU A 223 -18.29 5.38 19.12
N VAL A 224 -19.33 4.91 19.82
CA VAL A 224 -19.48 3.48 20.14
C VAL A 224 -19.76 2.66 18.89
N ILE A 225 -20.67 3.12 18.02
CA ILE A 225 -20.99 2.45 16.75
C ILE A 225 -19.75 2.42 15.84
N GLY A 226 -19.00 3.52 15.77
CA GLY A 226 -17.76 3.59 15.01
C GLY A 226 -16.67 2.65 15.54
N LEU A 227 -16.51 2.58 16.87
CA LEU A 227 -15.57 1.67 17.52
C LEU A 227 -15.94 0.20 17.25
N LEU A 228 -17.21 -0.17 17.45
CA LEU A 228 -17.70 -1.52 17.23
C LEU A 228 -17.59 -1.91 15.76
N GLY A 229 -17.92 -1.01 14.84
CA GLY A 229 -17.76 -1.23 13.40
C GLY A 229 -16.30 -1.45 13.03
N GLY A 230 -15.38 -0.62 13.53
CA GLY A 230 -13.95 -0.76 13.27
C GLY A 230 -13.33 -2.00 13.90
N ALA A 231 -13.76 -2.37 15.10
CA ALA A 231 -13.37 -3.62 15.75
C ALA A 231 -13.86 -4.84 14.97
N PHE A 232 -15.12 -4.83 14.51
CA PHE A 232 -15.69 -5.89 13.69
C PHE A 232 -14.97 -6.02 12.35
N GLY A 233 -14.79 -4.91 11.62
CA GLY A 233 -14.07 -4.91 10.35
C GLY A 233 -12.61 -5.36 10.49
N GLY A 234 -11.93 -4.93 11.56
CA GLY A 234 -10.58 -5.38 11.90
C GLY A 234 -10.51 -6.86 12.24
N ALA A 235 -11.47 -7.38 13.00
CA ALA A 235 -11.57 -8.81 13.31
C ALA A 235 -11.81 -9.65 12.04
N CYS A 236 -12.69 -9.20 11.13
CA CYS A 236 -12.89 -9.84 9.84
C CYS A 236 -11.61 -9.84 8.99
N LEU A 237 -10.88 -8.73 8.96
CA LEU A 237 -9.61 -8.64 8.21
C LEU A 237 -8.55 -9.58 8.80
N PHE A 238 -8.42 -9.62 10.12
CA PHE A 238 -7.50 -10.52 10.81
C PHE A 238 -7.88 -11.99 10.57
N GLY A 239 -9.17 -12.32 10.66
CA GLY A 239 -9.69 -13.66 10.36
C GLY A 239 -9.40 -14.07 8.91
N LEU A 240 -9.61 -13.17 7.95
CA LEU A 240 -9.28 -13.42 6.55
C LEU A 240 -7.78 -13.64 6.36
N TYR A 241 -6.93 -12.81 6.97
CA TYR A 241 -5.48 -12.95 6.89
C TYR A 241 -5.03 -14.33 7.38
N PHE A 242 -5.50 -14.77 8.56
CA PHE A 242 -5.15 -16.08 9.11
C PHE A 242 -5.66 -17.23 8.23
N LEU A 243 -6.83 -17.08 7.62
CA LEU A 243 -7.38 -18.08 6.69
C LEU A 243 -6.50 -18.20 5.45
N VAL A 244 -6.13 -17.08 4.82
CA VAL A 244 -5.27 -17.05 3.63
C VAL A 244 -3.89 -17.64 3.95
N GLU A 245 -3.29 -17.27 5.09
CA GLU A 245 -2.01 -17.82 5.55
C GLU A 245 -2.08 -19.34 5.75
N ARG A 246 -3.16 -19.85 6.35
CA ARG A 246 -3.33 -21.28 6.60
C ARG A 246 -3.55 -22.10 5.33
N PHE A 247 -4.38 -21.63 4.41
CA PHE A 247 -4.73 -22.38 3.20
C PHE A 247 -3.69 -22.26 2.08
N ILE A 248 -3.06 -21.10 1.93
CA ILE A 248 -2.08 -20.87 0.85
C ILE A 248 -0.65 -21.12 1.34
N GLY A 249 -0.35 -20.85 2.62
CA GLY A 249 0.98 -21.09 3.18
C GLY A 249 1.38 -22.56 3.22
N SER A 250 0.41 -23.49 3.30
CA SER A 250 0.68 -24.94 3.26
C SER A 250 1.07 -25.44 1.87
N GLU A 251 0.52 -24.85 0.80
CA GLU A 251 0.71 -25.31 -0.59
C GLU A 251 1.79 -24.51 -1.32
N PHE A 252 1.97 -23.22 -1.00
CA PHE A 252 2.89 -22.32 -1.70
C PHE A 252 3.64 -21.36 -0.76
N PRO A 253 4.58 -21.86 0.07
CA PRO A 253 5.34 -21.05 1.02
C PRO A 253 6.17 -19.92 0.37
N LEU A 254 6.46 -20.02 -0.93
CA LEU A 254 7.18 -18.99 -1.71
C LEU A 254 6.29 -17.84 -2.22
N LEU A 255 4.97 -18.02 -2.31
CA LEU A 255 4.06 -17.02 -2.88
C LEU A 255 3.50 -16.03 -1.84
N LEU A 256 3.51 -16.38 -0.55
CA LEU A 256 2.72 -15.66 0.45
C LEU A 256 3.56 -15.06 1.59
N SER A 257 4.45 -14.12 1.27
CA SER A 257 4.99 -13.20 2.29
C SER A 257 4.06 -11.99 2.47
N LEU A 258 2.77 -12.26 2.74
CA LEU A 258 1.81 -11.21 3.10
C LEU A 258 2.19 -10.66 4.47
N ASN A 259 2.51 -9.38 4.54
CA ASN A 259 2.78 -8.70 5.78
C ASN A 259 1.51 -7.97 6.23
N LEU A 260 0.96 -8.38 7.39
CA LEU A 260 -0.09 -7.65 8.09
C LEU A 260 0.56 -6.82 9.20
N PRO A 261 0.84 -5.52 8.97
CA PRO A 261 1.45 -4.69 10.00
C PRO A 261 0.47 -4.55 11.19
N PRO A 262 0.93 -4.74 12.44
CA PRO A 262 0.09 -4.60 13.63
C PRO A 262 -0.61 -3.24 13.73
N VAL A 263 0.01 -2.20 13.15
CA VAL A 263 -0.55 -0.85 13.03
C VAL A 263 -1.91 -0.86 12.34
N LEU A 264 -2.13 -1.71 11.34
CA LEU A 264 -3.39 -1.77 10.59
C LEU A 264 -4.54 -2.32 11.45
N ILE A 265 -4.25 -3.24 12.38
CA ILE A 265 -5.25 -3.81 13.30
C ILE A 265 -5.78 -2.72 14.25
N LEU A 266 -4.90 -1.84 14.73
CA LEU A 266 -5.29 -0.73 15.60
C LEU A 266 -5.88 0.45 14.82
N ALA A 267 -5.44 0.67 13.59
CA ALA A 267 -5.89 1.78 12.75
C ALA A 267 -7.38 1.68 12.36
N LEU A 268 -7.92 0.46 12.19
CA LEU A 268 -9.33 0.27 11.81
C LEU A 268 -10.32 0.68 12.92
N PRO A 269 -10.18 0.25 14.18
CA PRO A 269 -10.99 0.76 15.29
C PRO A 269 -10.86 2.28 15.47
N VAL A 270 -9.63 2.80 15.39
CA VAL A 270 -9.36 4.24 15.55
C VAL A 270 -10.00 5.06 14.43
N SER A 271 -9.86 4.64 13.18
CA SER A 271 -10.54 5.29 12.05
C SER A 271 -12.06 5.19 12.16
N GLY A 272 -12.59 4.06 12.64
CA GLY A 272 -14.01 3.90 12.95
C GLY A 272 -14.52 4.91 13.98
N VAL A 273 -13.78 5.13 15.07
CA VAL A 273 -14.10 6.17 16.07
C VAL A 273 -14.08 7.55 15.45
N ILE A 274 -13.03 7.90 14.70
CA ILE A 274 -12.90 9.21 14.06
C ILE A 274 -14.08 9.47 13.12
N LEU A 275 -14.41 8.50 12.26
CA LEU A 275 -15.48 8.62 11.29
C LEU A 275 -16.87 8.64 11.94
N GLY A 276 -17.06 7.84 13.00
CA GLY A 276 -18.29 7.82 13.77
C GLY A 276 -18.56 9.15 14.49
N VAL A 277 -17.53 9.72 15.13
CA VAL A 277 -17.63 11.03 15.78
C VAL A 277 -17.83 12.13 14.75
N PHE A 278 -17.13 12.08 13.62
CA PHE A 278 -17.22 13.10 12.57
C PHE A 278 -18.59 13.08 11.88
N GLY A 279 -19.09 11.89 11.50
CA GLY A 279 -20.42 11.72 10.92
C GLY A 279 -21.54 12.16 11.86
N SER A 280 -21.44 11.79 13.14
CA SER A 280 -22.38 12.23 14.17
C SER A 280 -22.34 13.75 14.39
N SER A 281 -21.14 14.34 14.43
CA SER A 281 -20.97 15.80 14.58
C SER A 281 -21.62 16.57 13.44
N ILE A 282 -21.49 16.09 12.19
CA ILE A 282 -22.13 16.71 11.03
C ILE A 282 -23.66 16.59 11.12
N ALA A 283 -24.17 15.43 11.53
CA ALA A 283 -25.61 15.21 11.68
C ALA A 283 -26.22 16.20 12.68
N VAL A 284 -25.56 16.34 13.83
CA VAL A 284 -26.07 17.14 14.93
C VAL A 284 -25.81 18.64 14.74
N GLY A 285 -24.70 19.02 14.10
CA GLY A 285 -24.36 20.40 13.81
C GLY A 285 -25.30 21.09 12.81
N LYS A 286 -25.92 20.33 11.90
CA LYS A 286 -26.92 20.84 10.94
C LYS A 286 -28.33 20.99 11.52
N LEU A 287 -28.57 20.49 12.73
CA LEU A 287 -29.84 20.71 13.43
C LEU A 287 -29.82 22.15 13.96
N ARG A 288 -30.47 23.06 13.23
CA ARG A 288 -30.77 24.41 13.75
C ARG A 288 -31.68 24.21 14.96
N PHE A 289 -31.20 24.68 16.11
CA PHE A 289 -31.90 24.59 17.39
C PHE A 289 -32.96 25.66 17.52
#